data_AF-A0A935ZBH7-F1
#
_entry.id   AF-A0A935ZBH7-F1
#
_cell.length_a   1.000
_cell.length_b   1.000
_cell.length_c   1.000
_cell.angle_alpha   90.00
_cell.angle_beta   90.00
_cell.angle_gamma   90.00
#
_symmetry.space_group_name_H-M   'P 1'
#
loop_
_entity.id
_entity.type
_entity.pdbx_description
1 polymer ?
#
loop_
_entity_poly.entity_id
_entity_poly.type
_entity_poly.pdbx_seq_one_letter_code
_entity_poly.pdbx_strand_id
1 'polypeptide(L)'
;MAWLQFGSAPWIVLVLVSGPACARPASSPTQAPAASVVAREPEAPREDTFSFVSTSNNDDAAKARVVESDGGDEVSGTFAVRTAAQAKQLAEGAVATQLDPKKVWRTSPVFPSSWPAKDRKVAVYFHGLAAHPHSMSQYVLYSAAFRVDVSLDDGSTTVVAIPKPRSLGTIEQTRPTSLETRELELAESSLVRQLLGGTATIGENTFWGYMKFVHEHPEIGRDLERRQAPFMKWVRKKG
;
A
#
# COMPACT_ATOMS: atom_id res chain seq x y z
N MET A 1 -38.90 -34.16 -40.23
CA MET A 1 -38.47 -32.76 -40.34
C MET A 1 -36.96 -32.75 -40.37
N ALA A 2 -36.39 -32.18 -41.42
CA ALA A 2 -34.97 -32.21 -41.73
C ALA A 2 -34.31 -30.84 -41.49
N TRP A 3 -32.97 -30.87 -41.37
CA TRP A 3 -31.99 -29.74 -41.43
C TRP A 3 -31.83 -28.93 -40.13
N LEU A 4 -30.64 -28.54 -39.64
CA LEU A 4 -29.30 -28.40 -40.24
C LEU A 4 -28.18 -28.69 -39.21
N GLN A 5 -27.15 -29.41 -39.67
CA GLN A 5 -25.80 -29.38 -39.11
C GLN A 5 -25.10 -28.07 -39.55
N PHE A 6 -24.50 -27.37 -38.59
CA PHE A 6 -23.35 -26.47 -38.77
C PHE A 6 -22.25 -27.07 -37.88
N GLY A 7 -21.02 -27.32 -38.30
CA GLY A 7 -20.18 -26.62 -39.26
C GLY A 7 -18.83 -26.49 -38.56
N SER A 8 -18.08 -27.59 -38.52
CA SER A 8 -16.73 -27.67 -37.92
C SER A 8 -15.75 -26.89 -38.80
N ALA A 9 -15.04 -25.93 -38.21
CA ALA A 9 -13.90 -25.27 -38.83
C ALA A 9 -12.68 -25.42 -37.92
N PRO A 10 -11.51 -25.83 -38.47
CA PRO A 10 -10.32 -26.16 -37.69
C PRO A 10 -9.56 -24.89 -37.30
N TRP A 11 -9.22 -24.77 -36.01
CA TRP A 11 -8.28 -23.76 -35.55
C TRP A 11 -6.88 -24.35 -35.59
N ILE A 12 -6.04 -23.72 -36.42
CA ILE A 12 -4.63 -24.01 -36.63
C ILE A 12 -3.88 -23.80 -35.30
N VAL A 13 -3.27 -24.87 -34.78
CA VAL A 13 -2.34 -24.83 -33.65
C VAL A 13 -0.96 -24.50 -34.22
N LEU A 14 -0.53 -23.24 -34.05
CA LEU A 14 0.82 -22.82 -34.38
C LEU A 14 1.72 -23.10 -33.17
N VAL A 15 2.44 -24.21 -33.23
CA VAL A 15 3.47 -24.59 -32.26
C VAL A 15 4.72 -23.75 -32.54
N LEU A 16 5.01 -22.80 -31.66
CA LEU A 16 6.30 -22.09 -31.63
C LEU A 16 7.18 -22.74 -30.56
N VAL A 17 8.03 -23.67 -31.01
CA VAL A 17 9.24 -24.09 -30.31
C VAL A 17 10.31 -23.06 -30.61
N SER A 18 10.89 -22.45 -29.59
CA SER A 18 12.23 -21.87 -29.68
C SER A 18 12.93 -21.94 -28.33
N GLY A 19 14.14 -22.49 -28.36
CA GLY A 19 14.84 -23.08 -27.22
C GLY A 19 15.74 -22.13 -26.42
N PRO A 20 16.64 -22.70 -25.60
CA PRO A 20 17.31 -22.01 -24.50
C PRO A 20 18.53 -21.23 -24.98
N ALA A 21 18.62 -19.95 -24.59
CA ALA A 21 19.78 -19.11 -24.88
C ALA A 21 20.66 -18.95 -23.62
N CYS A 22 21.81 -19.62 -23.71
CA CYS A 22 23.16 -19.20 -23.32
C CYS A 22 23.50 -18.88 -21.85
N ALA A 23 24.29 -19.80 -21.32
CA ALA A 23 25.12 -19.72 -20.12
C ALA A 23 26.13 -18.56 -20.15
N ARG A 24 26.41 -18.07 -18.94
CA ARG A 24 27.38 -17.01 -18.62
C ARG A 24 28.76 -17.64 -18.36
N PRO A 25 29.84 -17.27 -19.06
CA PRO A 25 31.17 -17.74 -18.71
C PRO A 25 31.75 -16.96 -17.52
N ALA A 26 32.33 -17.71 -16.59
CA ALA A 26 33.24 -17.23 -15.55
C ALA A 26 34.64 -17.00 -16.14
N SER A 27 35.33 -15.97 -15.67
CA SER A 27 36.79 -15.89 -15.76
C SER A 27 37.35 -14.94 -14.71
N SER A 28 38.02 -15.52 -13.71
CA SER A 28 39.07 -14.87 -12.91
C SER A 28 40.42 -15.05 -13.62
N PRO A 29 41.40 -14.15 -13.42
CA PRO A 29 42.64 -14.53 -12.72
C PRO A 29 43.16 -13.40 -11.80
N THR A 30 43.51 -13.69 -10.53
CA THR A 30 44.85 -13.99 -10.01
C THR A 30 45.89 -12.87 -10.20
N GLN A 31 46.28 -12.16 -9.12
CA GLN A 31 47.63 -12.19 -8.51
C GLN A 31 47.74 -11.22 -7.30
N ALA A 32 48.18 -11.74 -6.15
CA ALA A 32 48.76 -10.97 -5.03
C ALA A 32 50.30 -11.10 -5.10
N PRO A 33 51.14 -10.23 -4.47
CA PRO A 33 51.38 -10.35 -3.01
C PRO A 33 51.80 -9.06 -2.24
N ALA A 34 51.84 -9.21 -0.91
CA ALA A 34 52.68 -8.57 0.13
C ALA A 34 52.61 -7.03 0.32
N ALA A 35 52.08 -6.50 1.43
CA ALA A 35 52.58 -6.46 2.82
C ALA A 35 53.76 -5.50 3.06
N SER A 36 53.50 -4.45 3.86
CA SER A 36 54.37 -3.73 4.82
C SER A 36 54.20 -2.21 4.71
N VAL A 37 54.34 -1.34 5.71
CA VAL A 37 54.50 -1.36 7.17
C VAL A 37 54.28 0.12 7.58
N VAL A 38 53.61 0.36 8.70
CA VAL A 38 53.40 1.69 9.32
C VAL A 38 54.60 2.07 10.20
N ALA A 39 55.06 3.33 10.10
CA ALA A 39 55.89 4.06 11.07
C ALA A 39 55.96 5.54 10.61
N ARG A 40 55.95 6.62 11.41
CA ARG A 40 55.77 6.92 12.85
C ARG A 40 55.74 8.49 12.96
N GLU A 41 54.98 9.00 13.93
CA GLU A 41 54.87 10.37 14.54
C GLU A 41 56.18 11.17 14.81
N PRO A 42 56.23 12.38 15.46
CA PRO A 42 55.17 13.36 15.90
C PRO A 42 55.54 14.88 15.76
N GLU A 43 54.59 15.81 15.96
CA GLU A 43 54.71 16.99 16.90
C GLU A 43 53.42 17.82 16.97
N ALA A 44 52.97 18.11 18.20
CA ALA A 44 51.89 19.05 18.59
C ALA A 44 52.55 20.29 19.28
N PRO A 45 51.86 21.31 19.86
CA PRO A 45 50.41 21.50 20.04
C PRO A 45 49.91 22.94 19.77
N ARG A 46 48.59 23.13 19.65
CA ARG A 46 47.93 24.32 20.21
C ARG A 46 46.64 23.91 20.90
N GLU A 47 46.59 24.29 22.16
CA GLU A 47 45.48 24.14 23.08
C GLU A 47 44.34 25.06 22.65
N ASP A 48 43.11 24.53 22.63
CA ASP A 48 41.96 25.27 23.16
C ASP A 48 40.87 24.28 23.57
N THR A 49 40.89 24.08 24.88
CA THR A 49 39.87 23.58 25.79
C THR A 49 38.43 23.85 25.34
N PHE A 50 37.69 22.79 25.01
CA PHE A 50 36.26 22.72 25.36
C PHE A 50 35.94 21.34 25.91
N SER A 51 35.82 21.28 27.24
CA SER A 51 35.29 20.16 27.99
C SER A 51 33.78 20.09 27.75
N PHE A 52 33.28 18.95 27.27
CA PHE A 52 31.91 18.53 27.57
C PHE A 52 31.92 17.15 28.21
N VAL A 53 31.33 17.10 29.39
CA VAL A 53 31.34 15.99 30.34
C VAL A 53 30.59 14.79 29.76
N SER A 54 31.31 13.68 29.53
CA SER A 54 30.71 12.36 29.45
C SER A 54 30.52 11.82 30.86
N THR A 55 29.27 11.73 31.33
CA THR A 55 28.91 10.73 32.34
C THR A 55 28.24 9.58 31.62
N SER A 56 29.05 8.60 31.24
CA SER A 56 28.57 7.22 31.12
C SER A 56 28.41 6.71 32.55
N ASN A 57 27.17 6.43 32.97
CA ASN A 57 26.91 5.37 33.92
C ASN A 57 25.84 4.49 33.30
N ASN A 58 26.33 3.38 32.77
CA ASN A 58 25.58 2.27 32.26
C ASN A 58 25.26 1.37 33.46
N ASP A 59 24.07 1.51 34.01
CA ASP A 59 23.42 0.51 34.87
C ASP A 59 21.96 0.91 34.99
N ASP A 60 21.14 0.52 34.01
CA ASP A 60 19.79 0.12 34.35
C ASP A 60 19.27 -0.90 33.35
N ALA A 61 18.80 -2.00 33.93
CA ALA A 61 18.38 -3.19 33.25
C ALA A 61 17.26 -2.89 32.27
N ALA A 62 17.24 -3.68 31.20
CA ALA A 62 16.18 -3.84 30.25
C ALA A 62 14.77 -3.81 30.88
N LYS A 63 14.19 -2.62 31.04
CA LYS A 63 12.74 -2.45 30.95
C LYS A 63 12.43 -2.23 29.49
N ALA A 64 12.23 -3.36 28.81
CA ALA A 64 11.32 -3.40 27.68
C ALA A 64 10.11 -2.55 28.06
N ARG A 65 9.90 -1.43 27.37
CA ARG A 65 8.60 -0.78 27.32
C ARG A 65 7.69 -1.82 26.68
N VAL A 66 7.06 -2.62 27.53
CA VAL A 66 5.77 -3.20 27.25
C VAL A 66 4.89 -1.98 27.00
N VAL A 67 4.68 -1.67 25.72
CA VAL A 67 3.49 -0.93 25.33
C VAL A 67 2.36 -1.91 25.67
N GLU A 68 1.84 -1.79 26.88
CA GLU A 68 0.54 -2.34 27.25
C GLU A 68 -0.46 -1.68 26.30
N SER A 69 -0.70 -2.36 25.19
CA SER A 69 -1.92 -2.21 24.42
C SER A 69 -3.03 -2.87 25.22
N ASP A 70 -3.35 -2.29 26.39
CA ASP A 70 -4.45 -2.74 27.22
C ASP A 70 -5.76 -2.12 26.71
N GLY A 71 -6.78 -2.98 26.58
CA GLY A 71 -8.03 -2.68 25.88
C GLY A 71 -8.22 -3.43 24.55
N GLY A 72 -7.70 -4.66 24.45
CA GLY A 72 -8.09 -5.61 23.42
C GLY A 72 -9.50 -6.10 23.67
N ASP A 73 -10.50 -5.37 23.19
CA ASP A 73 -11.84 -5.94 22.97
C ASP A 73 -11.65 -7.04 21.91
N GLU A 74 -11.52 -8.28 22.38
CA GLU A 74 -11.16 -9.43 21.58
C GLU A 74 -12.28 -9.67 20.57
N VAL A 75 -12.01 -9.34 19.31
CA VAL A 75 -12.90 -9.67 18.21
C VAL A 75 -12.97 -11.20 18.14
N SER A 76 -14.01 -11.76 18.75
CA SER A 76 -14.20 -13.21 18.85
C SER A 76 -14.52 -13.79 17.48
N GLY A 77 -13.50 -14.37 16.83
CA GLY A 77 -13.63 -15.06 15.55
C GLY A 77 -12.29 -15.37 14.89
N THR A 78 -12.25 -16.49 14.16
CA THR A 78 -11.08 -16.88 13.36
C THR A 78 -11.10 -16.14 12.02
N PHE A 79 -10.63 -14.90 12.01
CA PHE A 79 -10.51 -14.08 10.80
C PHE A 79 -9.13 -14.22 10.17
N ALA A 80 -9.10 -14.43 8.85
CA ALA A 80 -7.86 -14.46 8.06
C ALA A 80 -7.22 -13.08 7.93
N VAL A 81 -8.02 -12.01 7.86
CA VAL A 81 -7.53 -10.63 7.73
C VAL A 81 -8.02 -9.80 8.91
N ARG A 82 -7.07 -9.27 9.68
CA ARG A 82 -7.38 -8.52 10.91
C ARG A 82 -7.00 -7.05 10.85
N THR A 83 -6.18 -6.66 9.87
CA THR A 83 -5.68 -5.29 9.74
C THR A 83 -5.91 -4.74 8.33
N ALA A 84 -6.03 -3.43 8.24
CA ALA A 84 -6.15 -2.73 6.96
C ALA A 84 -4.89 -2.91 6.08
N ALA A 85 -3.71 -2.96 6.70
CA ALA A 85 -2.45 -3.20 5.98
C ALA A 85 -2.43 -4.60 5.32
N GLN A 86 -2.90 -5.63 6.02
CA GLN A 86 -3.03 -6.98 5.44
C GLN A 86 -4.01 -6.99 4.26
N ALA A 87 -5.14 -6.30 4.38
CA ALA A 87 -6.10 -6.18 3.29
C ALA A 87 -5.48 -5.49 2.05
N LYS A 88 -4.72 -4.41 2.25
CA LYS A 88 -4.01 -3.72 1.16
C LYS A 88 -2.98 -4.62 0.49
N GLN A 89 -2.18 -5.35 1.26
CA GLN A 89 -1.18 -6.28 0.72
C GLN A 89 -1.82 -7.40 -0.11
N LEU A 90 -2.93 -7.96 0.35
CA LEU A 90 -3.69 -8.96 -0.41
C LEU A 90 -4.28 -8.35 -1.69
N ALA A 91 -4.79 -7.12 -1.61
CA ALA A 91 -5.33 -6.42 -2.78
C ALA A 91 -4.24 -6.15 -3.82
N GLU A 92 -3.06 -5.69 -3.39
CA GLU A 92 -1.89 -5.46 -4.24
C GLU A 92 -1.40 -6.75 -4.90
N GLY A 93 -1.29 -7.84 -4.13
CA GLY A 93 -0.92 -9.15 -4.66
C GLY A 93 -1.91 -9.69 -5.70
N ALA A 94 -3.21 -9.46 -5.50
CA ALA A 94 -4.26 -9.92 -6.42
C ALA A 94 -4.24 -9.19 -7.77
N VAL A 95 -3.84 -7.91 -7.79
CA VAL A 95 -3.80 -7.09 -9.01
C VAL A 95 -2.40 -7.00 -9.63
N ALA A 96 -1.35 -7.47 -8.95
CA ALA A 96 0.05 -7.34 -9.37
C ALA A 96 0.33 -7.82 -10.80
N THR A 97 -0.34 -8.88 -11.26
CA THR A 97 -0.20 -9.41 -12.63
C THR A 97 -0.99 -8.64 -13.68
N GLN A 98 -1.97 -7.84 -13.27
CA GLN A 98 -2.84 -7.03 -14.13
C GLN A 98 -2.40 -5.56 -14.21
N LEU A 99 -1.62 -5.09 -13.24
CA LEU A 99 -1.06 -3.74 -13.27
C LEU A 99 0.02 -3.65 -14.35
N ASP A 100 -0.08 -2.60 -15.17
CA ASP A 100 0.95 -2.29 -16.16
C ASP A 100 2.23 -1.83 -15.43
N PRO A 101 3.36 -2.55 -15.55
CA PRO A 101 4.60 -2.21 -14.85
C PRO A 101 5.22 -0.90 -15.33
N LYS A 102 4.77 -0.37 -16.49
CA LYS A 102 5.24 0.91 -17.02
C LYS A 102 4.51 2.10 -16.42
N LYS A 103 3.40 1.87 -15.71
CA LYS A 103 2.60 2.93 -15.09
C LYS A 103 2.89 2.99 -13.60
N VAL A 104 2.84 4.20 -13.06
CA VAL A 104 2.83 4.39 -11.62
C VAL A 104 1.40 4.22 -11.13
N TRP A 105 1.23 3.54 -10.00
CA TRP A 105 -0.08 3.24 -9.43
C TRP A 105 -0.19 3.84 -8.04
N ARG A 106 -1.37 4.39 -7.73
CA ARG A 106 -1.70 4.92 -6.42
C ARG A 106 -2.86 4.16 -5.83
N THR A 107 -2.64 3.60 -4.66
CA THR A 107 -3.63 2.81 -3.91
C THR A 107 -4.49 3.75 -3.05
N SER A 108 -5.80 3.53 -3.03
CA SER A 108 -6.71 4.27 -2.15
C SER A 108 -6.61 3.78 -0.71
N PRO A 109 -7.19 4.54 0.25
CA PRO A 109 -7.55 3.98 1.54
C PRO A 109 -8.46 2.75 1.42
N VAL A 110 -8.55 1.97 2.49
CA VAL A 110 -9.47 0.84 2.58
C VAL A 110 -10.89 1.38 2.78
N PHE A 111 -11.84 0.89 2.00
CA PHE A 111 -13.26 1.23 2.17
C PHE A 111 -14.06 -0.03 2.49
N PRO A 112 -15.27 0.06 3.05
CA PRO A 112 -16.17 -1.08 3.03
C PRO A 112 -16.59 -1.39 1.58
N SER A 113 -16.74 -2.67 1.25
CA SER A 113 -17.21 -3.07 -0.08
C SER A 113 -18.65 -2.61 -0.39
N SER A 114 -19.47 -2.47 0.66
CA SER A 114 -20.83 -1.95 0.61
C SER A 114 -21.14 -1.23 1.92
N TRP A 115 -22.02 -0.22 1.87
CA TRP A 115 -22.46 0.50 3.07
C TRP A 115 -23.97 0.75 3.05
N PRO A 116 -24.73 0.37 4.09
CA PRO A 116 -24.30 -0.33 5.31
C PRO A 116 -23.64 -1.68 5.02
N ALA A 117 -22.62 -2.04 5.80
CA ALA A 117 -21.86 -3.26 5.57
C ALA A 117 -22.76 -4.49 5.80
N LYS A 118 -23.03 -5.23 4.73
CA LYS A 118 -23.74 -6.52 4.78
C LYS A 118 -22.77 -7.69 4.88
N ASP A 119 -21.63 -7.53 4.21
CA ASP A 119 -20.54 -8.51 4.16
C ASP A 119 -19.32 -7.95 4.88
N ARG A 120 -18.53 -8.83 5.51
CA ARG A 120 -17.22 -8.49 6.10
C ARG A 120 -16.16 -8.39 5.01
N LYS A 121 -16.39 -7.48 4.06
CA LYS A 121 -15.55 -7.28 2.88
C LYS A 121 -15.13 -5.83 2.79
N VAL A 122 -13.86 -5.62 2.49
CA VAL A 122 -13.28 -4.30 2.24
C VAL A 122 -12.91 -4.14 0.77
N ALA A 123 -12.92 -2.92 0.26
CA ALA A 123 -12.58 -2.55 -1.10
C ALA A 123 -11.35 -1.65 -1.11
N VAL A 124 -10.43 -1.93 -2.04
CA VAL A 124 -9.25 -1.10 -2.33
C VAL A 124 -9.28 -0.72 -3.81
N TYR A 125 -9.05 0.55 -4.11
CA TYR A 125 -9.06 1.09 -5.46
C TYR A 125 -7.65 1.42 -5.94
N PHE A 126 -7.37 1.13 -7.20
CA PHE A 126 -6.07 1.37 -7.83
C PHE A 126 -6.21 2.42 -8.93
N HIS A 127 -5.55 3.56 -8.74
CA HIS A 127 -5.54 4.69 -9.65
C HIS A 127 -4.25 4.70 -10.47
N GLY A 128 -4.37 4.84 -11.78
CA GLY A 128 -3.21 4.97 -12.66
C GLY A 128 -2.69 6.41 -12.67
N LEU A 129 -1.37 6.55 -12.76
CA LEU A 129 -0.66 7.80 -12.97
C LEU A 129 0.16 7.70 -14.25
N ALA A 130 0.09 8.72 -15.10
CA ALA A 130 0.96 8.88 -16.25
C ALA A 130 1.77 10.16 -16.11
N ALA A 131 3.03 10.16 -16.58
CA ALA A 131 3.85 11.35 -16.60
C ALA A 131 3.20 12.45 -17.46
N HIS A 132 3.22 13.70 -16.97
CA HIS A 132 2.73 14.82 -17.75
C HIS A 132 3.76 15.19 -18.83
N PRO A 133 3.40 15.30 -20.13
CA PRO A 133 4.38 15.51 -21.21
C PRO A 133 5.26 16.75 -21.06
N HIS A 134 4.75 17.76 -20.35
CA HIS A 134 5.38 19.07 -20.20
C HIS A 134 5.94 19.35 -18.79
N SER A 135 5.95 18.37 -17.89
CA SER A 135 6.45 18.57 -16.53
C SER A 135 7.03 17.29 -15.95
N MET A 136 8.16 17.43 -15.26
CA MET A 136 8.85 16.32 -14.58
C MET A 136 8.29 16.04 -13.17
N SER A 137 7.55 16.98 -12.58
CA SER A 137 6.98 16.87 -11.22
C SER A 137 5.49 16.56 -11.19
N GLN A 138 4.82 16.69 -12.35
CA GLN A 138 3.38 16.55 -12.47
C GLN A 138 3.01 15.26 -13.19
N TYR A 139 1.90 14.67 -12.76
CA TYR A 139 1.35 13.44 -13.28
C TYR A 139 -0.12 13.63 -13.62
N VAL A 140 -0.56 13.06 -14.74
CA VAL A 140 -1.97 12.93 -15.06
C VAL A 140 -2.52 11.76 -14.24
N LEU A 141 -3.43 12.07 -13.32
CA LEU A 141 -4.14 11.09 -12.51
C LEU A 141 -5.38 10.58 -13.25
N TYR A 142 -5.55 9.27 -13.26
CA TYR A 142 -6.75 8.63 -13.80
C TYR A 142 -7.66 8.11 -12.68
N SER A 143 -8.95 8.01 -13.00
CA SER A 143 -9.94 7.36 -12.14
C SER A 143 -9.57 5.90 -11.89
N ALA A 144 -10.05 5.32 -10.79
CA ALA A 144 -9.72 3.95 -10.43
C ALA A 144 -9.96 2.99 -11.61
N ALA A 145 -8.92 2.24 -11.98
CA ALA A 145 -8.96 1.25 -13.06
C ALA A 145 -9.34 -0.13 -12.53
N PHE A 146 -8.96 -0.42 -11.28
CA PHE A 146 -9.31 -1.66 -10.59
C PHE A 146 -9.90 -1.36 -9.23
N ARG A 147 -10.86 -2.19 -8.85
CA ARG A 147 -11.36 -2.33 -7.49
C ARG A 147 -11.07 -3.76 -7.06
N VAL A 148 -10.46 -3.94 -5.90
CA VAL A 148 -10.25 -5.26 -5.31
C VAL A 148 -11.05 -5.35 -4.04
N ASP A 149 -11.99 -6.30 -4.02
CA ASP A 149 -12.74 -6.63 -2.81
C ASP A 149 -12.01 -7.77 -2.08
N VAL A 150 -11.68 -7.54 -0.82
CA VAL A 150 -11.00 -8.51 0.07
C VAL A 150 -11.96 -8.92 1.16
N SER A 151 -12.18 -10.22 1.30
CA SER A 151 -12.96 -10.81 2.37
C SER A 151 -12.14 -10.92 3.66
N LEU A 152 -12.71 -10.46 4.77
CA LEU A 152 -12.02 -10.48 6.07
C LEU A 152 -12.09 -11.86 6.74
N ASP A 153 -13.09 -12.68 6.40
CA ASP A 153 -13.29 -14.00 6.99
C ASP A 153 -12.22 -14.99 6.50
N ASP A 154 -12.08 -15.16 5.18
CA ASP A 154 -11.22 -16.17 4.53
C ASP A 154 -10.02 -15.56 3.78
N GLY A 155 -9.96 -14.24 3.60
CA GLY A 155 -8.88 -13.57 2.87
C GLY A 155 -9.00 -13.67 1.34
N SER A 156 -10.13 -14.18 0.83
CA SER A 156 -10.35 -14.27 -0.62
C SER A 156 -10.41 -12.87 -1.25
N THR A 157 -9.88 -12.77 -2.46
CA THR A 157 -9.82 -11.51 -3.21
C THR A 157 -10.60 -11.62 -4.51
N THR A 158 -11.38 -10.60 -4.82
CA THR A 158 -12.11 -10.48 -6.09
C THR A 158 -11.67 -9.20 -6.77
N VAL A 159 -11.08 -9.32 -7.96
CA VAL A 159 -10.63 -8.18 -8.76
C VAL A 159 -11.73 -7.79 -9.75
N VAL A 160 -12.15 -6.53 -9.71
CA VAL A 160 -13.12 -5.94 -10.61
C VAL A 160 -12.44 -4.84 -11.43
N ALA A 161 -12.27 -5.09 -12.72
CA ALA A 161 -11.80 -4.07 -13.66
C ALA A 161 -12.92 -3.04 -13.91
N ILE A 162 -12.60 -1.76 -13.77
CA ILE A 162 -13.52 -0.64 -14.01
C ILE A 162 -13.26 -0.15 -15.44
N PRO A 163 -14.21 -0.35 -16.38
CA PRO A 163 -14.00 0.06 -17.75
C PRO A 163 -13.96 1.59 -17.86
N LYS A 164 -13.02 2.09 -18.67
CA LYS A 164 -12.81 3.52 -19.02
C LYS A 164 -12.26 4.38 -17.88
N PRO A 165 -10.95 4.29 -17.58
CA PRO A 165 -10.29 5.27 -16.73
C PRO A 165 -10.40 6.67 -17.37
N ARG A 166 -10.98 7.63 -16.64
CA ARG A 166 -11.07 9.04 -17.05
C ARG A 166 -9.94 9.82 -16.39
N SER A 167 -9.39 10.83 -17.07
CA SER A 167 -8.48 11.77 -16.40
C SER A 167 -9.24 12.54 -15.32
N LEU A 168 -8.72 12.52 -14.09
CA LEU A 168 -9.26 13.26 -12.95
C LEU A 168 -8.62 14.65 -12.82
N GLY A 169 -7.43 14.82 -13.40
CA GLY A 169 -6.66 16.06 -13.34
C GLY A 169 -5.16 15.80 -13.35
N THR A 170 -4.40 16.88 -13.20
CA THR A 170 -2.94 16.84 -13.04
C THR A 170 -2.63 17.03 -11.56
N ILE A 171 -1.83 16.14 -10.99
CA ILE A 171 -1.39 16.20 -9.59
C ILE A 171 0.12 16.28 -9.51
N GLU A 172 0.63 16.86 -8.43
CA GLU A 172 2.04 16.75 -8.06
C GLU A 172 2.23 15.55 -7.15
N GLN A 173 3.35 14.85 -7.29
CA GLN A 173 3.68 13.72 -6.44
C GLN A 173 4.18 14.23 -5.07
N THR A 174 3.26 14.65 -4.23
CA THR A 174 3.57 15.07 -2.86
C THR A 174 3.69 13.85 -1.96
N ARG A 175 4.74 13.82 -1.13
CA ARG A 175 4.91 12.78 -0.12
C ARG A 175 3.85 12.99 0.98
N PRO A 176 3.08 11.95 1.37
CA PRO A 176 2.11 12.08 2.45
C PRO A 176 2.80 12.47 3.76
N THR A 177 2.13 13.29 4.57
CA THR A 177 2.69 13.68 5.88
C THR A 177 2.58 12.53 6.86
N SER A 178 3.49 12.46 7.84
CA SER A 178 3.46 11.40 8.87
C SER A 178 2.17 11.45 9.71
N LEU A 179 1.65 12.66 9.95
CA LEU A 179 0.43 12.88 10.71
C LEU A 179 -0.81 12.45 9.92
N GLU A 180 -0.93 12.83 8.64
CA GLU A 180 -1.97 12.33 7.73
C GLU A 180 -1.99 10.80 7.68
N THR A 181 -0.82 10.19 7.50
CA THR A 181 -0.70 8.72 7.40
C THR A 181 -1.20 8.06 8.68
N ARG A 182 -0.79 8.56 9.84
CA ARG A 182 -1.21 8.03 11.14
C ARG A 182 -2.72 8.16 11.38
N GLU A 183 -3.31 9.32 11.07
CA GLU A 183 -4.75 9.53 11.24
C GLU A 183 -5.57 8.64 10.32
N LEU A 184 -5.10 8.44 9.09
CA LEU A 184 -5.71 7.52 8.15
C LEU A 184 -5.62 6.06 8.62
N GLU A 185 -4.45 5.63 9.10
CA GLU A 185 -4.25 4.27 9.62
C GLU A 185 -5.14 3.96 10.82
N LEU A 186 -5.35 4.92 11.71
CA LEU A 186 -6.28 4.78 12.84
C LEU A 186 -7.73 4.65 12.36
N ALA A 187 -8.12 5.44 11.36
CA ALA A 187 -9.46 5.37 10.77
C ALA A 187 -9.69 4.05 10.02
N GLU A 188 -8.70 3.55 9.30
CA GLU A 188 -8.74 2.25 8.61
C GLU A 188 -8.80 1.08 9.59
N SER A 189 -7.99 1.13 10.66
CA SER A 189 -7.98 0.10 11.70
C SER A 189 -9.33 0.03 12.43
N SER A 190 -9.93 1.20 12.69
CA SER A 190 -11.24 1.29 13.31
C SER A 190 -12.36 0.81 12.39
N LEU A 191 -12.27 1.07 11.08
CA LEU A 191 -13.19 0.51 10.09
C LEU A 191 -13.14 -1.02 10.08
N VAL A 192 -11.95 -1.61 9.99
CA VAL A 192 -11.78 -3.07 9.98
C VAL A 192 -12.33 -3.67 11.27
N ARG A 193 -12.02 -3.08 12.43
CA ARG A 193 -12.56 -3.52 13.72
C ARG A 193 -14.09 -3.48 13.75
N GLN A 194 -14.69 -2.39 13.27
CA GLN A 194 -16.16 -2.26 13.20
C GLN A 194 -16.77 -3.32 12.28
N LEU A 195 -16.15 -3.63 11.13
CA LEU A 195 -16.62 -4.66 10.21
C LEU A 195 -16.54 -6.07 10.82
N LEU A 196 -15.52 -6.32 11.64
CA LEU A 196 -15.36 -7.58 12.36
C LEU A 196 -16.32 -7.72 13.57
N GLY A 197 -17.11 -6.69 13.88
CA GLY A 197 -18.08 -6.68 14.97
C GLY A 197 -17.54 -6.15 16.29
N GLY A 198 -16.31 -5.63 16.31
CA GLY A 198 -15.77 -4.92 17.47
C GLY A 198 -16.43 -3.56 17.65
N THR A 199 -16.42 -3.06 18.89
CA THR A 199 -16.85 -1.69 19.16
C THR A 199 -15.91 -0.70 18.46
N ALA A 200 -16.47 0.28 17.76
CA ALA A 200 -15.66 1.36 17.19
C ALA A 200 -14.99 2.11 18.36
N THR A 201 -13.67 2.29 18.26
CA THR A 201 -12.86 2.92 19.30
C THR A 201 -13.45 4.27 19.70
N ILE A 202 -13.72 4.41 21.00
CA ILE A 202 -14.33 5.59 21.63
C ILE A 202 -13.30 6.72 21.63
N GLY A 203 -13.34 7.54 20.59
CA GLY A 203 -12.62 8.81 20.49
C GLY A 203 -13.47 9.79 19.70
N GLU A 204 -13.29 11.09 19.92
CA GLU A 204 -13.91 12.10 19.06
C GLU A 204 -13.43 11.86 17.62
N ASN A 205 -14.38 11.50 16.76
CA ASN A 205 -14.21 11.38 15.31
C ASN A 205 -13.22 10.30 14.83
N THR A 206 -13.47 9.04 15.19
CA THR A 206 -12.70 7.85 14.78
C THR A 206 -12.45 7.73 13.25
N PHE A 207 -13.28 8.37 12.43
CA PHE A 207 -13.21 8.32 10.96
C PHE A 207 -12.67 9.61 10.31
N TRP A 208 -12.18 10.57 11.10
CA TRP A 208 -11.64 11.84 10.60
C TRP A 208 -10.55 11.68 9.54
N GLY A 209 -9.71 10.65 9.66
CA GLY A 209 -8.65 10.34 8.69
C GLY A 209 -9.15 10.24 7.24
N TYR A 210 -10.37 9.73 7.01
CA TYR A 210 -10.96 9.71 5.67
C TYR A 210 -11.34 11.10 5.17
N MET A 211 -11.90 11.93 6.04
CA MET A 211 -12.29 13.30 5.69
C MET A 211 -11.07 14.15 5.35
N LYS A 212 -10.01 14.01 6.15
CA LYS A 212 -8.73 14.67 5.89
C LYS A 212 -8.11 14.20 4.58
N PHE A 213 -8.08 12.89 4.33
CA PHE A 213 -7.54 12.35 3.08
C PHE A 213 -8.28 12.91 1.84
N VAL A 214 -9.61 12.98 1.88
CA VAL A 214 -10.40 13.54 0.77
C VAL A 214 -10.11 15.04 0.56
N HIS A 215 -9.85 15.77 1.65
CA HIS A 215 -9.51 17.19 1.60
C HIS A 215 -8.10 17.43 1.03
N GLU A 216 -7.11 16.61 1.42
CA GLU A 216 -5.72 16.73 0.98
C GLU A 216 -5.49 16.20 -0.44
N HIS A 217 -6.33 15.26 -0.91
CA HIS A 217 -6.25 14.69 -2.26
C HIS A 217 -7.58 14.89 -3.01
N PRO A 218 -7.93 16.12 -3.42
CA PRO A 218 -9.27 16.43 -3.93
C PRO A 218 -9.65 15.67 -5.21
N GLU A 219 -8.70 15.36 -6.09
CA GLU A 219 -8.97 14.63 -7.33
C GLU A 219 -9.35 13.18 -7.04
N ILE A 220 -8.57 12.50 -6.20
CA ILE A 220 -8.83 11.12 -5.76
C ILE A 220 -10.08 11.10 -4.86
N GLY A 221 -10.16 12.05 -3.95
CA GLY A 221 -11.25 12.22 -2.99
C GLY A 221 -12.60 12.30 -3.69
N ARG A 222 -12.74 13.13 -4.73
CA ARG A 222 -14.00 13.22 -5.50
C ARG A 222 -14.37 11.91 -6.22
N ASP A 223 -13.40 11.17 -6.74
CA ASP A 223 -13.66 9.86 -7.38
C ASP A 223 -14.11 8.83 -6.33
N LEU A 224 -13.42 8.76 -5.19
CA LEU A 224 -13.75 7.88 -4.07
C LEU A 224 -15.12 8.23 -3.46
N GLU A 225 -15.43 9.51 -3.28
CA GLU A 225 -16.74 9.95 -2.78
C GLU A 225 -17.89 9.55 -3.70
N ARG A 226 -17.67 9.52 -5.02
CA ARG A 226 -18.68 9.02 -5.96
C ARG A 226 -18.86 7.52 -5.86
N ARG A 227 -17.77 6.77 -5.68
CA ARG A 227 -17.78 5.30 -5.61
C ARG A 227 -18.29 4.77 -4.27
N GLN A 228 -18.02 5.50 -3.19
CA GLN A 228 -18.33 5.15 -1.80
C GLN A 228 -19.24 6.19 -1.15
N ALA A 229 -20.15 6.76 -1.94
CA ALA A 229 -21.05 7.83 -1.50
C ALA A 229 -21.84 7.50 -0.23
N PRO A 230 -22.39 6.28 -0.05
CA PRO A 230 -23.13 5.96 1.17
C PRO A 230 -22.25 5.97 2.42
N PHE A 231 -21.02 5.45 2.31
CA PHE A 231 -20.06 5.44 3.43
C PHE A 231 -19.58 6.86 3.76
N MET A 232 -19.14 7.63 2.77
CA MET A 232 -18.66 9.00 3.00
C MET A 232 -19.75 9.93 3.55
N LYS A 233 -21.01 9.76 3.12
CA LYS A 233 -22.16 10.46 3.73
C LYS A 233 -22.37 10.09 5.19
N TRP A 234 -22.13 8.84 5.56
CA TRP A 234 -22.23 8.39 6.95
C TRP A 234 -21.08 8.93 7.80
N VAL A 235 -19.84 8.87 7.30
CA VAL A 235 -18.65 9.44 7.97
C VAL A 235 -18.88 10.92 8.29
N ARG A 236 -19.35 11.71 7.32
CA ARG A 236 -19.68 13.15 7.50
C ARG A 236 -20.78 13.44 8.52
N LYS A 237 -21.64 12.46 8.85
CA LYS A 237 -22.69 12.61 9.87
C LYS A 237 -22.21 12.19 11.26
N LYS A 238 -21.16 11.38 11.32
CA LYS A 238 -20.58 10.81 12.53
C LYS A 238 -19.44 11.66 13.09
N GLY A 239 -18.74 12.36 12.21
CA GLY A 239 -17.70 13.34 12.55
C GLY A 239 -18.23 14.74 12.69
#